data_AF-A0A958BXN7-F1
#
_entry.id   AF-A0A958BXN7-F1
#
_cell.length_a   1.000
_cell.length_b   1.000
_cell.length_c   1.000
_cell.angle_alpha   90.00
_cell.angle_beta   90.00
_cell.angle_gamma   90.00
#
_symmetry.space_group_name_H-M   'P 1'
#
loop_
_entity.id
_entity.type
_entity.pdbx_description
1 polymer ?
#
loop_
_entity_poly.entity_id
_entity_poly.type
_entity_poly.pdbx_seq_one_letter_code
_entity_poly.pdbx_strand_id
1 'polypeptide(L)'
;LLRRMIDYPHTHNLRLLIDLCQANDIQIPLEFLEVDVFNRYAVQWRYDLLPSPLEITLDRKDAYDLAERIWVWANKSVNQESGQA
;
A
#
# COMPACT_ATOMS: atom_id res chain seq x y z
N LEU A 1 9.51 -1.02 -8.36
CA LEU A 1 10.77 -0.76 -7.62
C LEU A 1 11.90 -1.67 -8.12
N LEU A 2 11.83 -2.99 -7.91
CA LEU A 2 12.82 -3.95 -8.45
C LEU A 2 13.09 -3.80 -9.95
N ARG A 3 12.03 -3.69 -10.76
CA ARG A 3 12.15 -3.51 -12.22
C ARG A 3 12.85 -2.21 -12.63
N ARG A 4 12.76 -1.17 -11.78
CA ARG A 4 13.41 0.13 -11.99
C ARG A 4 14.77 0.21 -11.28
N MET A 5 15.29 -0.91 -10.77
CA MET A 5 16.53 -0.98 -9.97
C MET A 5 16.53 -0.02 -8.77
N ILE A 6 15.35 0.26 -8.21
CA ILE A 6 15.22 1.05 -6.98
C ILE A 6 15.34 0.10 -5.82
N ASP A 7 16.41 0.26 -5.04
CA ASP A 7 16.57 -0.43 -3.77
C ASP A 7 15.43 -0.02 -2.83
N TYR A 8 14.81 -1.02 -2.21
CA TYR A 8 13.72 -0.82 -1.28
C TYR A 8 14.03 -1.56 0.03
N PRO A 9 13.71 -0.94 1.18
CA PRO A 9 13.99 -1.55 2.47
C PRO A 9 13.11 -2.78 2.68
N HIS A 10 13.60 -3.76 3.44
CA HIS A 10 12.80 -4.90 3.88
C HIS A 10 11.78 -4.44 4.95
N THR A 11 10.66 -3.89 4.49
CA THR A 11 9.64 -3.27 5.34
C THR A 11 8.24 -3.73 4.94
N HIS A 12 7.32 -3.71 5.91
CA HIS A 12 5.88 -3.82 5.66
C HIS A 12 5.18 -2.46 5.82
N ASN A 13 5.93 -1.38 6.05
CA ASN A 13 5.35 -0.06 6.24
C ASN A 13 4.91 0.53 4.89
N LEU A 14 3.60 0.49 4.64
CA LEU A 14 3.01 1.02 3.41
C LEU A 14 3.29 2.51 3.19
N ARG A 15 3.37 3.34 4.24
CA ARG A 15 3.72 4.76 4.11
C ARG A 15 5.11 4.92 3.51
N LEU A 16 6.09 4.18 4.02
CA LEU A 16 7.46 4.23 3.50
C LEU A 16 7.53 3.80 2.03
N LEU A 17 6.73 2.81 1.64
CA LEU A 17 6.65 2.34 0.25
C LEU A 17 5.99 3.36 -0.69
N ILE A 18 4.98 4.08 -0.21
CA ILE A 18 4.33 5.18 -0.95
C ILE A 18 5.32 6.33 -1.15
N ASP A 19 5.99 6.75 -0.07
CA ASP A 19 6.98 7.83 -0.11
C ASP A 19 8.12 7.47 -1.08
N LEU A 20 8.56 6.20 -1.08
CA LEU A 20 9.58 5.70 -2.01
C LEU A 20 9.10 5.74 -3.47
N CYS A 21 7.84 5.39 -3.74
CA CYS A 21 7.27 5.52 -5.09
C CYS A 21 7.24 6.98 -5.55
N GLN A 22 6.76 7.89 -4.70
CA GLN A 22 6.69 9.32 -5.01
C GLN A 22 8.08 9.93 -5.23
N ALA A 23 9.06 9.55 -4.43
CA ALA A 23 10.46 9.98 -4.58
C ALA A 23 11.12 9.48 -5.88
N ASN A 24 10.51 8.52 -6.58
CA ASN A 24 11.00 7.96 -7.84
C ASN A 24 10.01 8.19 -9.00
N ASP A 25 9.25 9.29 -8.93
CA ASP A 25 8.30 9.75 -9.95
C ASP A 25 7.18 8.74 -10.29
N ILE A 26 6.90 7.80 -9.38
CA ILE A 26 5.76 6.90 -9.51
C ILE A 26 4.55 7.59 -8.89
N GLN A 27 3.66 8.06 -9.76
CA GLN A 27 2.44 8.77 -9.37
C GLN A 27 1.42 7.80 -8.78
N ILE A 28 1.22 7.88 -7.46
CA ILE A 28 0.19 7.14 -6.75
C ILE A 28 -1.09 8.00 -6.68
N PRO A 29 -2.25 7.50 -7.11
CA PRO A 29 -3.53 8.18 -6.95
C PRO A 29 -3.79 8.62 -5.51
N LEU A 30 -4.34 9.83 -5.33
CA LEU A 30 -4.60 10.43 -4.01
C LEU A 30 -5.47 9.53 -3.11
N GLU A 31 -6.43 8.83 -3.71
CA GLU A 31 -7.34 7.88 -3.05
C GLU A 31 -6.62 6.67 -2.40
N PHE A 32 -5.34 6.45 -2.70
CA PHE A 32 -4.54 5.37 -2.12
C PHE A 32 -3.52 5.87 -1.08
N LEU A 33 -3.41 7.17 -0.82
CA LEU A 33 -2.42 7.69 0.12
C LEU A 33 -2.71 7.31 1.58
N GLU A 34 -3.96 7.05 1.92
CA GLU A 34 -4.39 6.64 3.26
C GLU A 34 -4.39 5.11 3.46
N VAL A 35 -3.81 4.35 2.54
CA VAL A 35 -3.70 2.89 2.63
C VAL A 35 -2.81 2.43 3.81
N ASP A 36 -2.00 3.33 4.38
CA ASP A 36 -1.20 3.07 5.57
C ASP A 36 -2.05 2.70 6.80
N VAL A 37 -3.35 2.96 6.77
CA VAL A 37 -4.34 2.43 7.70
C VAL A 37 -4.27 0.91 7.85
N PHE A 38 -3.90 0.16 6.82
CA PHE A 38 -3.78 -1.30 6.89
C PHE A 38 -2.60 -1.79 7.72
N ASN A 39 -1.56 -0.97 7.90
CA ASN A 39 -0.39 -1.34 8.71
C ASN A 39 -0.80 -1.71 10.14
N ARG A 40 -1.81 -1.03 10.69
CA ARG A 40 -2.30 -1.29 12.05
C ARG A 40 -2.86 -2.70 12.18
N TYR A 41 -3.57 -3.18 11.16
CA TYR A 41 -4.12 -4.54 11.15
C TYR A 41 -2.98 -5.55 10.98
N ALA A 42 -2.00 -5.31 10.10
CA ALA A 42 -0.86 -6.22 9.96
C ALA A 42 -0.05 -6.41 11.26
N VAL A 43 0.02 -5.39 12.11
CA VAL A 43 0.73 -5.42 13.41
C VAL A 43 -0.15 -5.96 14.54
N GLN A 44 -1.41 -5.51 14.64
CA GLN A 44 -2.35 -5.93 15.69
C GLN A 44 -2.72 -7.41 15.60
N TRP A 45 -2.75 -7.99 14.40
CA TRP A 45 -3.00 -9.43 14.24
C TRP A 45 -1.76 -10.30 14.49
N ARG A 46 -0.55 -9.70 14.59
CA ARG A 46 0.72 -10.43 14.82
C ARG A 46 1.11 -10.53 16.29
N TYR A 47 0.74 -9.56 17.09
CA TYR A 47 0.96 -9.58 18.53
C TYR A 47 -0.42 -9.54 19.18
N ASP A 48 -0.77 -10.53 20.01
CA ASP A 48 -2.01 -10.62 20.80
C ASP A 48 -2.15 -9.49 21.85
N LEU A 49 -1.65 -8.30 21.55
CA LEU A 49 -1.76 -7.08 22.32
C LEU A 49 -3.14 -6.45 22.04
N LEU A 50 -4.14 -6.99 22.75
CA LEU A 50 -5.50 -6.45 22.86
C LEU A 50 -5.52 -5.00 23.41
N PRO A 51 -6.69 -4.34 23.35
CA PRO A 51 -7.14 -3.44 22.30
C PRO A 51 -6.65 -1.99 22.53
N SER A 52 -6.31 -1.25 21.47
CA SER A 52 -6.33 0.21 21.58
C SER A 52 -7.74 0.71 21.21
N PRO A 53 -8.42 1.46 22.09
CA PRO A 53 -9.75 2.00 21.82
C PRO A 53 -9.61 3.22 20.89
N LEU A 54 -9.58 2.99 19.58
CA LEU A 54 -9.62 4.07 18.59
C LEU A 54 -10.54 3.69 17.43
N GLU A 55 -11.83 3.98 17.65
CA GLU A 55 -12.92 4.53 16.81
C GLU A 55 -12.95 4.41 15.27
N ILE A 56 -11.99 3.79 14.58
CA ILE A 56 -12.05 3.58 13.14
C ILE A 56 -12.32 2.10 12.89
N THR A 57 -13.58 1.71 12.97
CA THR A 57 -14.06 0.44 12.41
C THR A 57 -13.86 0.51 10.90
N LEU A 58 -12.80 -0.12 10.41
CA LEU A 58 -12.64 -0.35 8.98
C LEU A 58 -13.69 -1.39 8.58
N ASP A 59 -14.64 -1.00 7.75
CA ASP A 59 -15.60 -1.95 7.21
C ASP A 59 -14.86 -2.98 6.35
N ARG A 60 -15.18 -4.26 6.54
CA ARG A 60 -14.50 -5.35 5.84
C ARG A 60 -14.68 -5.21 4.32
N LYS A 61 -15.88 -4.89 3.86
CA LYS A 61 -16.16 -4.73 2.43
C LYS A 61 -15.34 -3.57 1.87
N ASP A 62 -15.36 -2.42 2.54
CA ASP A 62 -14.59 -1.24 2.10
C ASP A 62 -13.09 -1.51 2.05
N ALA A 63 -12.57 -2.28 3.02
CA ALA A 63 -11.19 -2.74 3.04
C ALA A 63 -10.82 -3.61 1.83
N TYR A 64 -11.68 -4.58 1.50
CA TYR A 64 -11.48 -5.45 0.33
C TYR A 64 -11.58 -4.66 -0.97
N ASP A 65 -12.59 -3.81 -1.10
CA ASP A 65 -12.82 -2.99 -2.29
C ASP A 65 -11.63 -2.03 -2.50
N LEU A 66 -11.07 -1.45 -1.43
CA LEU A 66 -9.85 -0.63 -1.51
C LEU A 66 -8.62 -1.45 -1.94
N ALA A 67 -8.41 -2.63 -1.35
CA ALA A 67 -7.28 -3.49 -1.68
C ALA A 67 -7.35 -3.97 -3.14
N GLU A 68 -8.53 -4.31 -3.65
CA GLU A 68 -8.75 -4.70 -5.04
C GLU A 68 -8.42 -3.55 -6.00
N ARG A 69 -8.91 -2.33 -5.73
CA ARG A 69 -8.61 -1.16 -6.57
C ARG A 69 -7.12 -0.87 -6.65
N ILE A 70 -6.42 -0.95 -5.51
CA ILE A 70 -4.96 -0.76 -5.44
C ILE A 70 -4.25 -1.85 -6.25
N TRP A 71 -4.66 -3.10 -6.13
CA TRP A 71 -4.09 -4.20 -6.89
C TRP A 71 -4.27 -4.01 -8.40
N VAL A 72 -5.48 -3.65 -8.84
CA VAL A 72 -5.77 -3.38 -10.25
C VAL A 72 -4.93 -2.22 -10.77
N TRP A 73 -4.82 -1.13 -10.02
CA TRP A 73 -3.96 0.00 -10.38
C TRP A 73 -2.49 -0.40 -10.47
N ALA A 74 -1.94 -1.02 -9.43
CA ALA A 74 -0.53 -1.41 -9.38
C ALA A 74 -0.17 -2.36 -10.52
N ASN A 75 -1.04 -3.33 -10.83
CA ASN A 75 -0.83 -4.26 -11.92
C ASN A 75 -0.88 -3.55 -13.29
N LYS A 76 -1.76 -2.56 -13.47
CA LYS A 76 -1.77 -1.73 -14.69
C LYS A 76 -0.50 -0.90 -14.80
N SER A 77 -0.07 -0.22 -13.74
CA SER A 77 1.14 0.60 -13.72
C SER A 77 2.39 -0.21 -14.06
N VAL A 78 2.52 -1.42 -13.52
CA VAL A 78 3.65 -2.31 -13.84
C VAL A 78 3.62 -2.78 -15.30
N ASN A 79 2.43 -3.03 -15.88
CA ASN A 79 2.29 -3.54 -17.24
C ASN A 79 2.33 -2.45 -18.32
N GLN A 80 1.90 -1.22 -18.04
CA GLN A 80 1.97 -0.10 -19.00
C GLN A 80 3.42 0.30 -19.30
N GLU A 81 4.33 0.14 -18.34
CA GLU A 81 5.78 0.33 -18.54
C GLU A 81 6.45 -0.80 -19.34
N SER A 82 5.74 -1.88 -19.67
CA SER A 82 6.23 -2.98 -20.52
C SER A 82 6.03 -2.75 -22.01
N GLY A 83 5.21 -1.77 -22.40
CA GLY A 83 4.90 -1.45 -23.80
C GLY A 83 5.75 -0.34 -24.42
N GLN A 84 6.75 0.17 -23.69
CA GLN A 84 7.74 1.13 -24.18
C GLN A 84 9.11 0.43 -24.26
N ALA A 85 9.28 -0.45 -25.24
CA ALA A 85 10.56 -1.03 -25.64
C ALA A 85 10.57 -1.19 -27.16
#